data_AF-A0A7G2K1D3-F1
#
_entry.id   AF-A0A7G2K1D3-F1
#
_cell.length_a   1.000
_cell.length_b   1.000
_cell.length_c   1.000
_cell.angle_alpha   90.00
_cell.angle_beta   90.00
_cell.angle_gamma   90.00
#
_symmetry.space_group_name_H-M   'P 1'
#
loop_
_entity.id
_entity.type
_entity.pdbx_description
1 polymer ?
#
loop_
_entity_poly.entity_id
_entity_poly.type
_entity_poly.pdbx_seq_one_letter_code
_entity_poly.pdbx_strand_id
1 'polypeptide(L)'
;MNSSNRGVSRLALRMPPSALMETYQNAGLSKPTDLGLIGEQVGILNANRKRWADIERATVAYGYGITATPLQIARAYATLGSFGVYRPLSITKVDPPVIGKRVFSEKITKDIVGILEKVAI
;
A
#
# COMPACT_ATOMS: atom_id res chain seq x y z
N MET A 1 10.70 11.37 -8.16
CA MET A 1 10.73 12.76 -7.67
C MET A 1 9.50 13.55 -8.10
N ASN A 2 9.25 13.75 -9.40
CA ASN A 2 8.28 14.75 -9.87
C ASN A 2 6.78 14.37 -9.81
N SER A 3 6.38 13.38 -9.00
CA SER A 3 4.98 12.90 -8.87
C SER A 3 4.21 12.78 -10.21
N SER A 4 4.82 12.14 -11.22
CA SER A 4 4.27 12.14 -12.58
C SER A 4 3.18 11.09 -12.78
N ASN A 5 1.92 11.53 -12.80
CA ASN A 5 0.76 10.67 -13.12
C ASN A 5 0.93 9.94 -14.46
N ARG A 6 1.52 10.60 -15.47
CA ARG A 6 1.80 10.00 -16.79
C ARG A 6 2.79 8.85 -16.68
N GLY A 7 3.81 8.97 -15.84
CA GLY A 7 4.82 7.95 -15.63
C GLY A 7 4.25 6.69 -14.97
N VAL A 8 3.57 6.86 -13.83
CA VAL A 8 2.97 5.73 -13.09
C VAL A 8 1.83 5.06 -13.87
N SER A 9 1.04 5.82 -14.62
CA SER A 9 0.01 5.27 -15.51
C SER A 9 0.60 4.36 -16.59
N ARG A 10 1.72 4.77 -17.21
CA ARG A 10 2.40 3.94 -18.24
C ARG A 10 2.94 2.64 -17.65
N LEU A 11 3.46 2.67 -16.43
CA LEU A 11 3.89 1.46 -15.73
C LEU A 11 2.71 0.53 -15.44
N ALA A 12 1.61 1.06 -14.91
CA ALA A 12 0.41 0.30 -14.59
C ALA A 12 -0.20 -0.40 -15.82
N LEU A 13 -0.26 0.29 -16.97
CA LEU A 13 -0.80 -0.27 -18.21
C LEU A 13 0.06 -1.42 -18.78
N ARG A 14 1.36 -1.48 -18.43
CA ARG A 14 2.30 -2.54 -18.84
C ARG A 14 2.31 -3.75 -17.91
N MET A 15 1.60 -3.71 -16.78
CA MET A 15 1.50 -4.80 -15.82
C MET A 15 0.11 -5.42 -15.83
N PRO A 16 -0.08 -6.66 -15.34
CA PRO A 16 -1.40 -7.23 -15.15
C PRO A 16 -2.28 -6.31 -14.28
N PRO A 17 -3.61 -6.19 -14.55
CA PRO A 17 -4.51 -5.34 -13.76
C PRO A 17 -4.52 -5.66 -12.26
N SER A 18 -4.22 -6.90 -11.86
CA SER A 18 -4.18 -7.33 -10.46
C SER A 18 -2.94 -6.84 -9.71
N ALA A 19 -1.83 -6.51 -10.40
CA ALA A 19 -0.54 -6.26 -9.76
C ALA A 19 -0.59 -5.11 -8.74
N LEU A 20 -1.26 -4.00 -9.09
CA LEU A 20 -1.43 -2.86 -8.17
C LEU A 20 -2.33 -3.22 -7.00
N MET A 21 -3.42 -3.95 -7.25
CA MET A 21 -4.40 -4.33 -6.23
C MET A 21 -3.78 -5.30 -5.22
N GLU A 22 -3.04 -6.29 -5.69
CA GLU A 22 -2.25 -7.20 -4.85
C GLU A 22 -1.22 -6.42 -4.02
N THR A 23 -0.54 -5.45 -4.62
CA THR A 23 0.43 -4.60 -3.91
C THR A 23 -0.25 -3.80 -2.79
N TYR A 24 -1.38 -3.14 -3.07
CA TYR A 24 -2.12 -2.38 -2.06
C TYR A 24 -2.70 -3.28 -0.96
N GLN A 25 -3.24 -4.44 -1.31
CA GLN A 25 -3.69 -5.43 -0.32
C GLN A 25 -2.53 -5.94 0.54
N ASN A 26 -1.37 -6.20 -0.04
CA ASN A 26 -0.17 -6.63 0.67
C ASN A 26 0.35 -5.57 1.63
N ALA A 27 0.23 -4.29 1.28
CA ALA A 27 0.51 -3.16 2.17
C ALA A 27 -0.56 -2.95 3.27
N GLY A 28 -1.71 -3.62 3.17
CA GLY A 28 -2.77 -3.57 4.17
C GLY A 28 -3.92 -2.61 3.87
N LEU A 29 -4.04 -2.09 2.65
CA LEU A 29 -5.22 -1.31 2.25
C LEU A 29 -6.43 -2.25 2.10
N SER A 30 -7.61 -1.75 2.46
CA SER A 30 -8.86 -2.53 2.47
C SER A 30 -8.81 -3.82 3.31
N LYS A 31 -7.89 -3.86 4.28
CA LYS A 31 -7.86 -4.87 5.35
C LYS A 31 -8.22 -4.21 6.68
N PRO A 32 -9.00 -4.87 7.54
CA PRO A 32 -9.18 -4.44 8.92
C PRO A 32 -7.85 -4.10 9.60
N THR A 33 -7.87 -3.15 10.51
CA THR A 33 -6.73 -2.82 11.37
C THR A 33 -6.73 -3.61 12.67
N ASP A 34 -7.85 -4.28 12.98
CA ASP A 34 -8.03 -5.19 14.10
C ASP A 34 -7.70 -4.54 15.46
N LEU A 35 -7.90 -3.22 15.56
CA LEU A 35 -7.64 -2.45 16.79
C LEU A 35 -8.82 -2.53 17.78
N GLY A 36 -9.98 -3.03 17.34
CA GLY A 36 -11.19 -3.09 18.17
C GLY A 36 -11.80 -1.73 18.47
N LEU A 37 -11.47 -0.70 17.67
CA LEU A 37 -12.03 0.64 17.82
C LEU A 37 -13.47 0.69 17.25
N ILE A 38 -14.37 1.32 18.01
CA ILE A 38 -15.74 1.52 17.55
C ILE A 38 -15.74 2.47 16.33
N GLY A 39 -16.45 2.09 15.27
CA GLY A 39 -16.54 2.88 14.05
C GLY A 39 -15.36 2.70 13.09
N GLU A 40 -14.47 1.75 13.33
CA GLU A 40 -13.37 1.41 12.42
C GLU A 40 -13.89 1.11 11.00
N GLN A 41 -13.30 1.79 10.01
CA GLN A 41 -13.64 1.61 8.60
C GLN A 41 -12.50 0.89 7.88
N VAL A 42 -12.85 0.06 6.91
CA VAL A 42 -11.89 -0.74 6.14
C VAL A 42 -11.52 -0.05 4.83
N GLY A 43 -12.25 0.98 4.38
CA GLY A 43 -12.02 1.58 3.07
C GLY A 43 -12.33 0.62 1.92
N ILE A 44 -12.17 1.08 0.67
CA ILE A 44 -12.60 0.37 -0.53
C ILE A 44 -11.41 0.18 -1.47
N LEU A 45 -11.12 -1.08 -1.79
CA LEU A 45 -10.20 -1.48 -2.85
C LEU A 45 -10.93 -2.49 -3.73
N ASN A 46 -11.28 -2.09 -4.95
CA ASN A 46 -12.06 -2.89 -5.91
C ASN A 46 -11.24 -4.07 -6.52
N ALA A 47 -10.46 -4.77 -5.70
CA ALA A 47 -9.48 -5.77 -6.13
C ALA A 47 -10.08 -6.97 -6.87
N ASN A 48 -11.31 -7.36 -6.54
CA ASN A 48 -11.96 -8.56 -7.11
C ASN A 48 -12.64 -8.29 -8.46
N ARG A 49 -12.42 -7.12 -9.07
CA ARG A 49 -13.06 -6.75 -10.32
C ARG A 49 -12.48 -7.56 -11.49
N LYS A 50 -13.34 -8.29 -12.19
CA LYS A 50 -12.96 -9.17 -13.32
C LYS A 50 -12.48 -8.42 -14.56
N ARG A 51 -12.92 -7.17 -14.77
CA ARG A 51 -12.59 -6.35 -15.94
C ARG A 51 -12.21 -4.95 -15.51
N TRP A 52 -11.09 -4.46 -16.04
CA TRP A 52 -10.56 -3.14 -15.79
C TRP A 52 -10.41 -2.40 -17.10
N ALA A 53 -11.01 -1.21 -17.20
CA ALA A 53 -10.70 -0.31 -18.31
C ALA A 53 -9.31 0.31 -18.12
N ASP A 54 -8.64 0.68 -19.21
CA ASP A 54 -7.29 1.26 -19.14
C ASP A 54 -7.26 2.57 -18.35
N ILE A 55 -8.31 3.39 -18.45
CA ILE A 55 -8.44 4.61 -17.64
C ILE A 55 -8.51 4.30 -16.15
N GLU A 56 -9.19 3.23 -15.75
CA GLU A 56 -9.31 2.82 -14.34
C GLU A 56 -7.97 2.28 -13.81
N ARG A 57 -7.22 1.55 -14.65
CA ARG A 57 -5.87 1.07 -14.30
C ARG A 57 -4.91 2.24 -14.12
N ALA A 58 -5.00 3.24 -14.99
CA ALA A 58 -4.21 4.46 -14.90
C ALA A 58 -4.54 5.24 -13.62
N THR A 59 -5.82 5.48 -13.33
CA THR A 59 -6.25 6.30 -12.19
C THR A 59 -5.90 5.68 -10.85
N VAL A 60 -6.04 4.36 -10.72
CA VAL A 60 -5.65 3.64 -9.50
C VAL A 60 -4.15 3.72 -9.23
N ALA A 61 -3.30 3.78 -10.27
CA ALA A 61 -1.85 3.87 -10.12
C ALA A 61 -1.35 5.11 -9.37
N TYR A 62 -2.14 6.19 -9.39
CA TYR A 62 -1.87 7.42 -8.63
C TYR A 62 -2.93 7.69 -7.54
N GLY A 63 -3.66 6.66 -7.12
CA GLY A 63 -4.46 6.67 -5.89
C GLY A 63 -5.95 7.04 -6.04
N TYR A 64 -6.48 7.16 -7.26
CA TYR A 64 -7.92 7.42 -7.46
C TYR A 64 -8.70 6.11 -7.63
N GLY A 65 -9.97 6.11 -7.19
CA GLY A 65 -10.82 4.92 -7.23
C GLY A 65 -10.56 3.92 -6.11
N ILE A 66 -9.77 4.31 -5.11
CA ILE A 66 -9.54 3.58 -3.86
C ILE A 66 -9.78 4.54 -2.68
N THR A 67 -10.20 3.99 -1.54
CA THR A 67 -10.28 4.73 -0.28
C THR A 67 -9.55 3.97 0.81
N ALA A 68 -8.85 4.70 1.68
CA ALA A 68 -8.11 4.14 2.79
C ALA A 68 -8.21 5.07 4.00
N THR A 69 -8.18 4.50 5.21
CA THR A 69 -8.13 5.30 6.43
C THR A 69 -6.71 5.81 6.68
N PRO A 70 -6.53 6.94 7.40
CA PRO A 70 -5.19 7.42 7.77
C PRO A 70 -4.34 6.34 8.47
N LEU A 71 -4.99 5.48 9.28
CA LEU A 71 -4.34 4.38 9.97
C LEU A 71 -3.83 3.28 9.01
N GLN A 72 -4.59 2.97 7.96
CA GLN A 72 -4.13 2.05 6.91
C GLN A 72 -2.94 2.62 6.13
N ILE A 73 -2.95 3.92 5.86
CA ILE A 73 -1.81 4.60 5.23
C ILE A 73 -0.58 4.53 6.15
N ALA A 74 -0.74 4.84 7.45
CA ALA A 74 0.35 4.73 8.42
C ALA A 74 0.95 3.31 8.45
N ARG A 75 0.11 2.27 8.45
CA ARG A 75 0.56 0.86 8.36
C ARG A 75 1.29 0.53 7.07
N ALA A 76 0.81 1.02 5.94
CA ALA A 76 1.47 0.82 4.65
C ALA A 76 2.88 1.43 4.65
N TYR A 77 3.03 2.65 5.18
CA TYR A 77 4.34 3.29 5.33
C TYR A 77 5.22 2.59 6.37
N ALA A 78 4.68 2.08 7.48
CA ALA A 78 5.43 1.26 8.43
C ALA A 78 5.94 -0.05 7.80
N THR A 79 5.16 -0.63 6.88
CA THR A 79 5.58 -1.81 6.09
C THR A 79 6.74 -1.47 5.15
N LEU A 80 6.71 -0.29 4.52
CA LEU A 80 7.83 0.22 3.71
C LEU A 80 9.08 0.50 4.56
N GLY A 81 8.91 1.20 5.68
CA GLY A 81 10.00 1.57 6.59
C GLY A 81 10.68 0.37 7.27
N SER A 82 9.98 -0.77 7.35
CA SER A 82 10.55 -2.04 7.81
C SER A 82 11.03 -2.93 6.65
N PHE A 83 11.29 -2.34 5.49
CA PHE A 83 11.80 -3.00 4.29
C PHE A 83 10.96 -4.19 3.83
N GLY A 84 9.63 -4.03 3.86
CA GLY A 84 8.67 -4.97 3.30
C GLY A 84 8.08 -5.95 4.30
N VAL A 85 8.19 -5.69 5.61
CA VAL A 85 7.63 -6.55 6.67
C VAL A 85 6.34 -5.94 7.23
N TYR A 86 5.22 -6.55 6.88
CA TYR A 86 3.91 -6.18 7.41
C TYR A 86 3.78 -6.65 8.87
N ARG A 87 3.33 -5.76 9.75
CA ARG A 87 3.05 -6.06 11.17
C ARG A 87 1.63 -5.62 11.55
N PRO A 88 0.99 -6.33 12.50
CA PRO A 88 -0.27 -5.88 13.07
C PRO A 88 -0.07 -4.55 13.81
N LEU A 89 -1.12 -3.74 13.85
CA LEU A 89 -1.13 -2.50 14.62
C LEU A 89 -1.53 -2.79 16.07
N SER A 90 -1.10 -1.94 16.98
CA SER A 90 -1.54 -1.98 18.37
C SER A 90 -1.66 -0.56 18.91
N ILE A 91 -2.70 -0.32 19.70
CA ILE A 91 -2.89 0.89 20.52
C ILE A 91 -2.48 0.67 21.98
N THR A 92 -2.21 -0.58 22.35
CA THR A 92 -1.66 -0.97 23.64
C THR A 92 -0.17 -1.27 23.50
N LYS A 93 0.56 -1.16 24.61
CA LYS A 93 1.98 -1.50 24.64
C LYS A 93 2.18 -2.98 24.26
N VAL A 94 3.15 -3.23 23.38
CA VAL A 94 3.53 -4.58 22.95
C VAL A 94 4.98 -4.81 23.35
N ASP A 95 5.26 -5.99 23.90
CA ASP A 95 6.61 -6.40 24.23
C ASP A 95 7.31 -7.02 22.99
N PRO A 96 8.50 -6.54 22.61
CA PRO A 96 9.24 -7.10 21.48
C PRO A 96 9.69 -8.56 21.70
N PRO A 97 9.91 -9.35 20.64
CA PRO A 97 9.82 -8.97 19.22
C PRO A 97 8.41 -9.13 18.64
N VAL A 98 7.96 -8.14 17.85
CA VAL A 98 6.73 -8.25 17.06
C VAL A 98 7.05 -8.93 15.72
N ILE A 99 6.71 -10.22 15.64
CA ILE A 99 6.86 -11.02 14.42
C ILE A 99 5.89 -10.48 13.36
N GLY A 100 6.45 -10.17 12.19
CA GLY A 100 5.69 -9.73 11.03
C GLY A 100 5.78 -10.72 9.88
N LYS A 101 5.01 -10.46 8.81
CA LYS A 101 5.06 -11.21 7.57
C LYS A 101 5.78 -10.39 6.51
N ARG A 102 6.79 -10.98 5.85
CA ARG A 102 7.37 -10.35 4.66
C ARG A 102 6.35 -10.37 3.51
N VAL A 103 5.97 -9.19 3.04
CA VAL A 103 4.99 -9.00 1.95
C VAL A 103 5.65 -8.38 0.70
N PHE A 104 6.81 -7.75 0.86
CA PHE A 104 7.62 -7.24 -0.25
C PHE A 104 9.08 -7.70 -0.14
N SER A 105 9.74 -7.76 -1.29
CA SER A 105 11.18 -8.03 -1.37
C SER A 105 11.96 -6.92 -0.68
N GLU A 106 12.87 -7.30 0.23
CA GLU A 106 13.69 -6.34 0.97
C GLU A 106 14.49 -5.42 0.04
N LYS A 107 15.08 -6.02 -1.01
CA LYS A 107 15.88 -5.32 -1.99
C LYS A 107 15.06 -4.22 -2.68
N ILE A 108 13.88 -4.59 -3.20
CA ILE A 108 13.01 -3.64 -3.91
C ILE A 108 12.51 -2.56 -2.96
N THR A 109 12.13 -2.91 -1.73
CA THR A 109 11.65 -1.90 -0.77
C THR A 109 12.74 -0.93 -0.37
N LYS A 110 13.99 -1.38 -0.18
CA LYS A 110 15.15 -0.50 0.06
C LYS A 110 15.37 0.49 -1.08
N ASP A 111 15.31 0.02 -2.34
CA ASP A 111 15.44 0.89 -3.51
C ASP A 111 14.33 1.97 -3.54
N ILE A 112 13.09 1.58 -3.22
CA ILE A 112 11.94 2.50 -3.17
C ILE A 112 12.09 3.52 -2.03
N VAL A 113 12.52 3.11 -0.84
CA VAL A 113 12.78 4.03 0.29
C VAL A 113 13.83 5.06 -0.11
N GLY A 114 14.93 4.64 -0.76
CA GLY A 114 15.95 5.58 -1.26
C GLY A 114 15.42 6.54 -2.33
N ILE A 115 14.43 6.13 -3.15
CA ILE A 115 13.74 7.05 -4.07
C ILE A 115 12.87 8.05 -3.31
N LEU A 116 12.18 7.63 -2.24
CA LEU A 116 11.33 8.49 -1.43
C LEU A 116 12.14 9.54 -0.65
N GLU A 117 13.32 9.19 -0.15
CA GLU A 117 14.23 10.14 0.50
C GLU A 117 14.60 11.29 -0.44
N LYS A 118 14.88 10.99 -1.71
CA LYS A 118 15.17 11.99 -2.75
C LYS A 118 13.97 12.90 -3.10
N VAL A 119 12.77 12.63 -2.61
CA VAL A 119 11.61 13.53 -2.81
C VAL A 119 11.61 14.68 -1.80
N ALA A 120 12.22 14.48 -0.64
CA ALA A 120 12.25 15.46 0.44
C ALA A 120 13.46 16.42 0.36
N ILE A 121 14.36 16.19 -0.61
CA ILE A 121 15.59 16.97 -0.86
C ILE A 121 15.39 17.71 -2.18
#